data_AF-A0A3E1DY55-F1
#
_entry.id   AF-A0A3E1DY55-F1
#
_cell.length_a   1.000
_cell.length_b   1.000
_cell.length_c   1.000
_cell.angle_alpha   90.00
_cell.angle_beta   90.00
_cell.angle_gamma   90.00
#
_symmetry.space_group_name_H-M   'P 1'
#
loop_
_entity.id
_entity.type
_entity.pdbx_description
1 polymer ?
#
loop_
_entity_poly.entity_id
_entity_poly.type
_entity_poly.pdbx_seq_one_letter_code
_entity_poly.pdbx_strand_id
1 'polypeptide(L)'
;GADFLTGGVLKWLCGGPGGCFIYVAPSASAQLEPALTGWQAHARPFAFEDGMDYADGAARWLGGTPVIPAFFANAEGPRIIARAGIAAIREKSIRQTSRLIALADERGYTVSAPRDASRRGGTVAFDVPNGKAVAQALIARDVIIDYRPGAGIRVAPHFYTTDAEVERVAGEIDDILRTEAWRAYEGNRPTVT
;
A
#
# COMPACT_ATOMS: atom_id res chain seq x y z
N GLY A 1 23.68 2.61 -3.11
CA GLY A 1 22.51 2.35 -2.24
C GLY A 1 21.58 3.54 -2.28
N ALA A 2 20.48 3.54 -1.54
CA ALA A 2 19.65 4.73 -1.39
C ALA A 2 20.26 5.67 -0.32
N ASP A 3 20.25 6.98 -0.57
CA ASP A 3 20.66 7.98 0.42
C ASP A 3 19.55 8.27 1.43
N PHE A 4 18.31 8.31 0.95
CA PHE A 4 17.10 8.48 1.75
C PHE A 4 16.06 7.46 1.31
N LEU A 5 15.28 6.95 2.27
CA LEU A 5 14.09 6.16 2.00
C LEU A 5 13.00 6.53 2.99
N THR A 6 11.83 6.87 2.51
CA THR A 6 10.67 7.22 3.33
C THR A 6 9.51 6.27 3.04
N GLY A 7 8.67 6.06 4.03
CA GLY A 7 7.50 5.22 3.89
C GLY A 7 6.51 5.39 5.03
N GLY A 8 5.35 4.77 4.86
CA GLY A 8 4.30 4.69 5.86
C GLY A 8 4.06 3.25 6.29
N VAL A 9 3.57 3.07 7.51
CA VAL A 9 3.23 1.74 8.04
C VAL A 9 1.79 1.32 7.72
N LEU A 10 0.95 2.23 7.24
CA LEU A 10 -0.49 2.01 7.05
C LEU A 10 -0.87 1.03 5.93
N LYS A 11 0.03 0.80 4.96
CA LYS A 11 -0.24 -0.04 3.78
C LYS A 11 0.22 -1.48 4.05
N TRP A 12 1.19 -1.96 3.27
CA TRP A 12 1.72 -3.32 3.33
C TRP A 12 2.36 -3.71 4.66
N LEU A 13 2.70 -2.73 5.50
CA LEU A 13 3.23 -2.96 6.84
C LEU A 13 2.13 -3.12 7.91
N CYS A 14 0.86 -2.96 7.56
CA CYS A 14 -0.29 -3.27 8.42
C CYS A 14 -0.29 -2.57 9.81
N GLY A 15 0.39 -1.43 9.95
CA GLY A 15 0.42 -0.69 11.21
C GLY A 15 -0.81 0.19 11.44
N GLY A 16 -1.60 0.47 10.41
CA GLY A 16 -2.67 1.47 10.50
C GLY A 16 -2.17 2.91 10.36
N PRO A 17 -3.06 3.91 10.52
CA PRO A 17 -2.77 5.31 10.19
C PRO A 17 -1.79 5.98 11.18
N GLY A 18 -1.20 7.09 10.76
CA GLY A 18 -0.41 7.97 11.63
C GLY A 18 1.08 7.64 11.79
N GLY A 19 1.55 6.52 11.24
CA GLY A 19 2.95 6.12 11.31
C GLY A 19 3.70 6.25 9.99
N CYS A 20 4.87 6.88 10.04
CA CYS A 20 5.83 6.93 8.96
C CYS A 20 7.24 6.65 9.47
N PHE A 21 8.16 6.38 8.54
CA PHE A 21 9.57 6.20 8.84
C PHE A 21 10.42 6.87 7.76
N ILE A 22 11.64 7.22 8.17
CA ILE A 22 12.72 7.65 7.28
C ILE A 22 13.96 6.84 7.61
N TYR A 23 14.63 6.37 6.58
CA TYR A 23 16.00 5.91 6.61
C TYR A 23 16.87 6.99 5.96
N VAL A 24 18.01 7.27 6.58
CA VAL A 24 19.04 8.17 6.06
C VAL A 24 20.37 7.42 6.08
N ALA A 25 21.04 7.34 4.93
CA ALA A 25 22.35 6.71 4.84
C ALA A 25 23.39 7.50 5.65
N PRO A 26 24.35 6.84 6.31
CA PRO A 26 25.38 7.54 7.09
C PRO A 26 26.15 8.60 6.29
N SER A 27 26.49 8.33 5.03
CA SER A 27 27.15 9.28 4.13
C SER A 27 26.32 10.53 3.85
N ALA A 28 25.01 10.36 3.69
CA ALA A 28 24.07 11.47 3.48
C ALA A 28 23.89 12.28 4.78
N SER A 29 23.72 11.60 5.91
CA SER A 29 23.57 12.25 7.23
C SER A 29 24.80 13.08 7.63
N ALA A 30 26.00 12.70 7.17
CA ALA A 30 27.24 13.44 7.45
C ALA A 30 27.38 14.73 6.62
N GLN A 31 26.67 14.85 5.50
CA GLN A 31 26.84 15.96 4.55
C GLN A 31 25.62 16.87 4.45
N LEU A 32 24.46 16.42 4.92
CA LEU A 32 23.19 17.09 4.72
C LEU A 32 22.55 17.49 6.05
N GLU A 33 21.83 18.61 5.98
CA GLU A 33 21.04 19.16 7.07
C GLU A 33 19.56 19.26 6.64
N PRO A 34 18.62 19.12 7.58
CA PRO A 34 17.20 19.19 7.29
C PRO A 34 16.79 20.63 6.98
N ALA A 35 16.04 20.83 5.90
CA ALA A 35 15.38 22.12 5.65
C ALA A 35 14.21 22.39 6.61
N LEU A 36 13.61 21.32 7.15
CA LEU A 36 12.55 21.37 8.15
C LEU A 36 12.86 20.37 9.25
N THR A 37 12.94 20.86 10.48
CA THR A 37 13.19 20.04 11.67
C THR A 37 12.55 20.69 12.89
N GLY A 38 12.65 20.05 14.05
CA GLY A 38 12.18 20.61 15.32
C GLY A 38 13.06 20.23 16.49
N TRP A 39 12.58 20.57 17.69
CA TRP A 39 13.35 20.41 18.94
C TRP A 39 13.82 18.97 19.19
N GLN A 40 13.15 17.95 18.66
CA GLN A 40 13.57 16.55 18.81
C GLN A 40 14.79 16.17 17.98
N ALA A 41 15.15 16.96 16.98
CA ALA A 41 16.37 16.75 16.22
C ALA A 41 17.61 17.28 16.92
N HIS A 42 17.48 17.96 18.07
CA HIS A 42 18.62 18.35 18.88
C HIS A 42 19.26 17.11 19.52
N ALA A 43 20.59 17.04 19.59
CA ALA A 43 21.33 15.98 20.28
C ALA A 43 20.98 15.92 21.78
N ARG A 44 20.52 17.05 22.34
CA ARG A 44 20.08 17.23 23.73
C ARG A 44 18.71 17.96 23.76
N PRO A 45 17.60 17.31 23.40
CA PRO A 45 16.32 17.99 23.12
C PRO A 45 15.69 18.66 24.35
N PHE A 46 16.12 18.32 25.56
CA PHE A 46 15.64 18.91 26.80
C PHE A 46 16.63 19.87 27.47
N ALA A 47 17.74 20.22 26.80
CA ALA A 47 18.72 21.16 27.33
C ALA A 47 18.29 22.64 27.16
N PHE A 48 17.35 22.93 26.26
CA PHE A 48 16.87 24.28 25.95
C PHE A 48 18.00 25.28 25.60
N GLU A 49 18.98 24.83 24.81
CA GLU A 49 20.08 25.64 24.31
C GLU A 49 19.61 26.56 23.16
N ASP A 50 20.19 27.75 23.02
CA ASP A 50 19.79 28.76 22.02
C ASP A 50 20.18 28.40 20.56
N GLY A 51 20.83 27.24 20.34
CA GLY A 51 21.29 26.76 19.04
C GLY A 51 20.80 25.35 18.70
N MET A 52 20.99 24.94 17.44
CA MET A 52 20.68 23.58 16.99
C MET A 52 21.97 22.76 16.83
N ASP A 53 22.28 21.92 17.82
CA ASP A 53 23.24 20.83 17.71
C ASP A 53 22.50 19.57 17.25
N TYR A 54 22.63 19.19 15.97
CA TYR A 54 21.85 18.08 15.42
C TYR A 54 22.23 16.73 16.02
N ALA A 55 21.21 15.92 16.32
CA ALA A 55 21.37 14.51 16.66
C ALA A 55 22.00 13.72 15.50
N ASP A 56 22.56 12.56 15.83
CA ASP A 56 23.19 11.69 14.86
C ASP A 56 22.18 10.93 13.98
N GLY A 57 22.59 10.65 12.75
CA GLY A 57 21.82 9.82 11.82
C GLY A 57 20.45 10.39 11.49
N ALA A 58 19.45 9.51 11.37
CA ALA A 58 18.09 9.90 11.00
C ALA A 58 17.38 10.77 12.05
N ALA A 59 17.83 10.77 13.31
CA ALA A 59 17.24 11.59 14.37
C ALA A 59 17.32 13.09 14.08
N ARG A 60 18.32 13.52 13.29
CA ARG A 60 18.45 14.88 12.76
C ARG A 60 17.22 15.39 12.00
N TRP A 61 16.41 14.50 11.42
CA TRP A 61 15.18 14.85 10.69
C TRP A 61 13.91 14.76 11.54
N LEU A 62 14.03 14.62 12.86
CA LEU A 62 12.86 14.63 13.75
C LEU A 62 12.28 16.04 13.92
N GLY A 63 10.96 16.12 13.95
CA GLY A 63 10.24 17.37 14.18
C GLY A 63 10.05 17.65 15.68
N GLY A 64 8.78 17.59 16.09
CA GLY A 64 8.38 17.75 17.49
C GLY A 64 7.98 16.43 18.14
N THR A 65 7.19 16.53 19.20
CA THR A 65 6.65 15.38 19.94
C THR A 65 5.98 14.38 18.99
N PRO A 66 6.38 13.10 18.98
CA PRO A 66 5.75 12.10 18.13
C PRO A 66 4.32 11.81 18.58
N VAL A 67 3.52 11.30 17.66
CA VAL A 67 2.14 10.89 17.94
C VAL A 67 2.15 9.53 18.64
N ILE A 68 2.47 9.55 19.94
CA ILE A 68 2.70 8.34 20.77
C ILE A 68 1.57 7.29 20.61
N PRO A 69 0.27 7.64 20.66
CA PRO A 69 -0.79 6.65 20.49
C PRO A 69 -0.74 5.93 19.13
N ALA A 70 -0.43 6.66 18.05
CA ALA A 70 -0.30 6.07 16.73
C ALA A 70 0.88 5.08 16.70
N PHE A 71 2.04 5.45 17.26
CA PHE A 71 3.21 4.56 17.29
C PHE A 71 2.94 3.26 18.03
N PHE A 72 2.23 3.31 19.17
CA PHE A 72 1.81 2.11 19.87
C PHE A 72 0.90 1.22 19.03
N ALA A 73 -0.11 1.80 18.38
CA ALA A 73 -1.01 1.05 17.48
C ALA A 73 -0.27 0.49 16.26
N ASN A 74 0.72 1.23 15.74
CA ASN A 74 1.43 0.89 14.52
C ASN A 74 2.44 -0.25 14.67
N ALA A 75 3.00 -0.45 15.86
CA ALA A 75 4.14 -1.33 16.05
C ALA A 75 3.85 -2.82 15.75
N GLU A 76 2.62 -3.28 15.93
CA GLU A 76 2.26 -4.69 15.73
C GLU A 76 2.21 -5.09 14.25
N GLY A 77 1.86 -4.18 13.35
CA GLY A 77 1.83 -4.45 11.92
C GLY A 77 3.18 -4.95 11.39
N PRO A 78 4.26 -4.15 11.51
CA PRO A 78 5.61 -4.58 11.13
C PRO A 78 6.07 -5.85 11.85
N ARG A 79 5.68 -6.07 13.12
CA ARG A 79 6.00 -7.31 13.85
C ARG A 79 5.32 -8.54 13.21
N ILE A 80 4.05 -8.43 12.84
CA ILE A 80 3.33 -9.49 12.12
C ILE A 80 4.00 -9.78 10.78
N ILE A 81 4.37 -8.74 10.02
CA ILE A 81 5.07 -8.88 8.74
C ILE A 81 6.42 -9.56 8.91
N ALA A 82 7.18 -9.19 9.95
CA ALA A 82 8.45 -9.83 10.26
C ALA A 82 8.28 -11.32 10.60
N ARG A 83 7.24 -11.69 11.37
CA ARG A 83 6.91 -13.09 11.67
C ARG A 83 6.48 -13.88 10.44
N ALA A 84 5.67 -13.27 9.56
CA ALA A 84 5.24 -13.90 8.32
C ALA A 84 6.39 -14.08 7.31
N GLY A 85 7.38 -13.18 7.34
CA GLY A 85 8.59 -13.24 6.52
C GLY A 85 8.38 -12.65 5.12
N ILE A 86 9.21 -11.66 4.76
CA ILE A 86 9.10 -10.95 3.48
C ILE A 86 9.20 -11.89 2.26
N ALA A 87 10.06 -12.91 2.33
CA ALA A 87 10.22 -13.88 1.25
C ALA A 87 8.93 -14.69 1.00
N ALA A 88 8.31 -15.21 2.06
CA ALA A 88 7.06 -15.96 1.96
C ALA A 88 5.89 -15.08 1.46
N ILE A 89 5.81 -13.84 1.96
CA ILE A 89 4.84 -12.84 1.47
C ILE A 89 5.05 -12.59 -0.03
N ARG A 90 6.31 -12.43 -0.47
CA ARG A 90 6.64 -12.18 -1.87
C ARG A 90 6.30 -13.36 -2.76
N GLU A 91 6.62 -14.59 -2.35
CA GLU A 91 6.29 -15.80 -3.09
C GLU A 91 4.77 -15.93 -3.29
N LYS A 92 4.00 -15.77 -2.21
CA LYS A 92 2.53 -15.77 -2.26
C LYS A 92 1.98 -14.64 -3.15
N SER A 93 2.53 -13.43 -3.03
CA SER A 93 2.14 -12.28 -3.85
C SER A 93 2.38 -12.53 -5.34
N ILE A 94 3.51 -13.13 -5.71
CA ILE A 94 3.78 -13.52 -7.11
C ILE A 94 2.74 -14.52 -7.58
N ARG A 95 2.46 -15.57 -6.80
CA ARG A 95 1.45 -16.59 -7.15
C ARG A 95 0.08 -15.98 -7.39
N GLN A 96 -0.42 -15.18 -6.45
CA GLN A 96 -1.76 -14.58 -6.52
C GLN A 96 -1.88 -13.52 -7.62
N THR A 97 -0.87 -12.68 -7.81
CA THR A 97 -0.87 -11.70 -8.92
C THR A 97 -0.75 -12.38 -10.28
N SER A 98 0.03 -13.47 -10.40
CA SER A 98 0.05 -14.29 -11.62
C SER A 98 -1.33 -14.88 -11.92
N ARG A 99 -2.03 -15.36 -10.88
CA ARG A 99 -3.36 -15.94 -11.06
C ARG A 99 -4.40 -14.90 -11.48
N LEU A 100 -4.40 -13.71 -10.86
CA LEU A 100 -5.25 -12.59 -11.29
C LEU A 100 -5.02 -12.21 -12.76
N ILE A 101 -3.76 -12.21 -13.20
CA ILE A 101 -3.41 -11.94 -14.59
C ILE A 101 -3.97 -13.02 -15.52
N ALA A 102 -3.82 -14.31 -15.17
CA ALA A 102 -4.36 -15.41 -15.96
C ALA A 102 -5.89 -15.36 -16.04
N LEU A 103 -6.58 -15.08 -14.93
CA LEU A 103 -8.03 -14.91 -14.89
C LEU A 103 -8.51 -13.76 -15.77
N ALA A 104 -7.76 -12.67 -15.84
CA ALA A 104 -8.03 -11.55 -16.73
C ALA A 104 -7.81 -11.93 -18.21
N ASP A 105 -6.74 -12.67 -18.52
CA ASP A 105 -6.46 -13.14 -19.88
C ASP A 105 -7.54 -14.10 -20.39
N GLU A 106 -8.00 -15.03 -19.55
CA GLU A 106 -9.12 -15.95 -19.85
C GLU A 106 -10.40 -15.20 -20.26
N ARG A 107 -10.57 -13.95 -19.79
CA ARG A 107 -11.73 -13.08 -20.06
C ARG A 107 -11.46 -12.01 -21.12
N GLY A 108 -10.24 -11.95 -21.66
CA GLY A 108 -9.83 -10.91 -22.60
C GLY A 108 -9.76 -9.50 -21.99
N TYR A 109 -9.63 -9.39 -20.67
CA TYR A 109 -9.48 -8.10 -19.99
C TYR A 109 -8.08 -7.52 -20.20
N THR A 110 -7.99 -6.20 -20.37
CA THR A 110 -6.69 -5.54 -20.51
C THR A 110 -6.04 -5.39 -19.14
N VAL A 111 -4.80 -5.86 -19.00
CA VAL A 111 -4.02 -5.75 -17.76
C VAL A 111 -2.83 -4.81 -17.98
N SER A 112 -2.65 -3.83 -17.08
CA SER A 112 -1.52 -2.89 -17.13
C SER A 112 -0.27 -3.39 -16.39
N ALA A 113 -0.41 -4.39 -15.52
CA ALA A 113 0.70 -4.93 -14.75
C ALA A 113 1.72 -5.69 -15.63
N PRO A 114 3.04 -5.54 -15.41
CA PRO A 114 4.06 -6.31 -16.12
C PRO A 114 3.83 -7.83 -16.00
N ARG A 115 3.96 -8.55 -17.13
CA ARG A 115 3.85 -10.02 -17.20
C ARG A 115 4.98 -10.72 -16.45
N ASP A 116 6.18 -10.16 -16.52
CA ASP A 116 7.32 -10.57 -15.71
C ASP A 116 7.07 -10.25 -14.23
N ALA A 117 6.98 -11.30 -13.41
CA ALA A 117 6.73 -11.21 -11.99
C ALA A 117 7.81 -10.41 -11.24
N SER A 118 9.06 -10.45 -11.72
CA SER A 118 10.19 -9.74 -11.11
C SER A 118 10.05 -8.21 -11.24
N ARG A 119 9.27 -7.75 -12.21
CA ARG A 119 9.06 -6.33 -12.53
C ARG A 119 7.75 -5.76 -12.00
N ARG A 120 6.97 -6.54 -11.22
CA ARG A 120 5.70 -6.07 -10.62
C ARG A 120 5.67 -6.22 -9.10
N GLY A 121 4.91 -5.31 -8.47
CA GLY A 121 4.54 -5.38 -7.06
C GLY A 121 3.39 -6.36 -6.79
N GLY A 122 2.71 -6.19 -5.65
CA GLY A 122 1.63 -7.07 -5.18
C GLY A 122 0.22 -6.69 -5.63
N THR A 123 0.08 -5.90 -6.69
CA THR A 123 -1.23 -5.43 -7.17
C THR A 123 -1.39 -5.68 -8.65
N VAL A 124 -2.62 -6.01 -9.08
CA VAL A 124 -2.99 -6.11 -10.50
C VAL A 124 -4.22 -5.24 -10.72
N ALA A 125 -4.21 -4.46 -11.79
CA ALA A 125 -5.40 -3.76 -12.27
C ALA A 125 -5.77 -4.30 -13.66
N PHE A 126 -7.03 -4.65 -13.83
CA PHE A 126 -7.58 -5.09 -15.11
C PHE A 126 -8.83 -4.30 -15.48
N ASP A 127 -8.91 -3.94 -16.75
CA ASP A 127 -9.99 -3.16 -17.31
C ASP A 127 -11.13 -4.06 -17.77
N VAL A 128 -12.34 -3.77 -17.27
CA VAL A 128 -13.55 -4.56 -17.49
C VAL A 128 -14.66 -3.64 -18.00
N PRO A 129 -15.63 -4.16 -18.77
CA PRO A 129 -16.78 -3.38 -19.21
C PRO A 129 -17.47 -2.72 -18.01
N ASN A 130 -17.75 -1.41 -18.12
CA ASN A 130 -18.41 -0.64 -17.05
C ASN A 130 -17.65 -0.69 -15.70
N GLY A 131 -16.31 -0.80 -15.74
CA GLY A 131 -15.48 -1.15 -14.59
C GLY A 131 -15.69 -0.30 -13.33
N LYS A 132 -16.03 0.99 -13.47
CA LYS A 132 -16.38 1.82 -12.32
C LYS A 132 -17.65 1.34 -11.60
N ALA A 133 -18.72 1.06 -12.35
CA ALA A 133 -19.99 0.61 -11.79
C ALA A 133 -19.88 -0.83 -11.29
N VAL A 134 -19.11 -1.68 -11.99
CA VAL A 134 -18.77 -3.03 -11.53
C VAL A 134 -18.01 -2.97 -10.20
N ALA A 135 -17.04 -2.07 -10.07
CA ALA A 135 -16.30 -1.89 -8.81
C ALA A 135 -17.22 -1.54 -7.63
N GLN A 136 -18.22 -0.67 -7.86
CA GLN A 136 -19.20 -0.32 -6.83
C GLN A 136 -20.10 -1.51 -6.46
N ALA A 137 -20.50 -2.30 -7.45
CA ALA A 137 -21.25 -3.54 -7.22
C ALA A 137 -20.42 -4.59 -6.46
N LEU A 138 -19.11 -4.71 -6.73
CA LEU A 138 -18.21 -5.58 -5.96
C LEU A 138 -18.12 -5.15 -4.50
N ILE A 139 -17.94 -3.86 -4.23
CA ILE A 139 -17.89 -3.32 -2.85
C ILE A 139 -19.21 -3.60 -2.12
N ALA A 140 -20.35 -3.44 -2.80
CA ALA A 140 -21.66 -3.76 -2.23
C ALA A 140 -21.87 -5.27 -1.98
N ARG A 141 -21.00 -6.14 -2.52
CA ARG A 141 -20.95 -7.59 -2.28
C ARG A 141 -19.79 -8.00 -1.35
N ASP A 142 -19.25 -7.04 -0.58
CA ASP A 142 -18.13 -7.22 0.34
C ASP A 142 -16.82 -7.70 -0.33
N VAL A 143 -16.63 -7.36 -1.60
CA VAL A 143 -15.36 -7.54 -2.32
C VAL A 143 -14.65 -6.20 -2.37
N ILE A 144 -13.80 -5.95 -1.36
CA ILE A 144 -13.13 -4.66 -1.20
C ILE A 144 -11.96 -4.54 -2.17
N ILE A 145 -12.16 -3.69 -3.16
CA ILE A 145 -11.19 -3.36 -4.22
C ILE A 145 -11.17 -1.85 -4.41
N ASP A 146 -10.30 -1.40 -5.31
CA ASP A 146 -10.19 0.01 -5.66
C ASP A 146 -10.31 0.16 -7.18
N TYR A 147 -10.83 1.29 -7.66
CA TYR A 147 -10.96 1.58 -9.08
C TYR A 147 -9.97 2.68 -9.50
N ARG A 148 -9.30 2.46 -10.63
CA ARG A 148 -8.35 3.40 -11.20
C ARG A 148 -8.79 3.82 -12.60
N PRO A 149 -9.23 5.08 -12.79
CA PRO A 149 -9.56 5.58 -14.12
C PRO A 149 -8.43 5.31 -15.12
N GLY A 150 -8.75 4.69 -16.25
CA GLY A 150 -7.79 4.31 -17.29
C GLY A 150 -6.99 3.03 -17.02
N ALA A 151 -7.13 2.39 -15.87
CA ALA A 151 -6.47 1.12 -15.55
C ALA A 151 -7.44 -0.01 -15.14
N GLY A 152 -8.62 0.34 -14.62
CA GLY A 152 -9.67 -0.61 -14.26
C GLY A 152 -9.75 -0.94 -12.77
N ILE A 153 -10.23 -2.14 -12.47
CA ILE A 153 -10.41 -2.65 -11.10
C ILE A 153 -9.06 -3.14 -10.59
N ARG A 154 -8.59 -2.56 -9.49
CA ARG A 154 -7.31 -2.89 -8.85
C ARG A 154 -7.53 -3.80 -7.65
N VAL A 155 -6.92 -4.98 -7.72
CA VAL A 155 -6.91 -6.00 -6.66
C VAL A 155 -5.50 -6.07 -6.06
N ALA A 156 -5.41 -6.11 -4.74
CA ALA A 156 -4.15 -6.07 -3.99
C ALA A 156 -4.11 -7.15 -2.89
N PRO A 157 -3.94 -8.44 -3.24
CA PRO A 157 -3.85 -9.51 -2.25
C PRO A 157 -2.62 -9.35 -1.35
N HIS A 158 -2.76 -9.67 -0.06
CA HIS A 158 -1.66 -9.69 0.90
C HIS A 158 -1.52 -11.08 1.55
N PHE A 159 -0.69 -11.20 2.59
CA PHE A 159 -0.37 -12.47 3.24
C PHE A 159 -1.60 -13.14 3.85
N TYR A 160 -2.62 -12.36 4.23
CA TYR A 160 -3.88 -12.85 4.79
C TYR A 160 -4.95 -13.17 3.71
N THR A 161 -4.75 -12.78 2.45
CA THR A 161 -5.70 -13.08 1.37
C THR A 161 -5.55 -14.53 0.92
N THR A 162 -6.64 -15.27 0.81
CA THR A 162 -6.66 -16.67 0.36
C THR A 162 -6.67 -16.77 -1.17
N ASP A 163 -6.25 -17.91 -1.71
CA ASP A 163 -6.33 -18.15 -3.15
C ASP A 163 -7.81 -18.27 -3.62
N ALA A 164 -8.71 -18.74 -2.76
CA ALA A 164 -10.14 -18.77 -3.02
C ALA A 164 -10.76 -17.36 -3.17
N GLU A 165 -10.32 -16.40 -2.36
CA GLU A 165 -10.75 -15.00 -2.51
C GLU A 165 -10.27 -14.40 -3.84
N VAL A 166 -9.08 -14.78 -4.33
CA VAL A 166 -8.58 -14.37 -5.64
C VAL A 166 -9.48 -14.88 -6.77
N GLU A 167 -9.89 -16.15 -6.72
CA GLU A 167 -10.85 -16.71 -7.69
C GLU A 167 -12.22 -16.03 -7.58
N ARG A 168 -12.68 -15.78 -6.35
CA ARG A 168 -13.98 -15.15 -6.08
C ARG A 168 -14.12 -13.80 -6.77
N VAL A 169 -13.07 -12.97 -6.79
CA VAL A 169 -13.12 -11.65 -7.46
C VAL A 169 -13.53 -11.79 -8.93
N ALA A 170 -12.90 -12.72 -9.66
CA ALA A 170 -13.20 -12.92 -11.08
C ALA A 170 -14.62 -13.47 -11.30
N GLY A 171 -15.06 -14.43 -10.47
CA GLY A 171 -16.42 -14.97 -10.53
C GLY A 171 -17.51 -13.93 -10.22
N GLU A 172 -17.26 -13.03 -9.26
CA GLU A 172 -18.19 -11.95 -8.92
C GLU A 172 -18.28 -10.92 -10.06
N ILE A 173 -17.17 -10.61 -10.73
CA ILE A 173 -17.18 -9.74 -11.92
C ILE A 173 -18.03 -10.37 -13.02
N ASP A 174 -17.85 -11.66 -13.30
CA ASP A 174 -18.62 -12.36 -14.33
C ASP A 174 -20.12 -12.32 -14.03
N ASP A 175 -20.49 -12.60 -12.77
CA ASP A 175 -21.88 -12.58 -12.35
C ASP A 175 -22.49 -11.17 -12.44
N ILE A 176 -21.77 -10.14 -11.98
CA ILE A 176 -22.22 -8.74 -12.06
C ILE A 176 -22.44 -8.33 -13.51
N LEU A 177 -21.51 -8.68 -14.41
CA LEU A 177 -21.62 -8.36 -15.83
C LEU A 177 -22.79 -9.10 -16.49
N ARG A 178 -22.91 -10.42 -16.24
CA ARG A 178 -23.96 -11.29 -16.80
C ARG A 178 -25.36 -10.87 -16.37
N THR A 179 -25.52 -10.49 -15.10
CA THR A 179 -26.81 -10.07 -14.52
C THR A 179 -27.11 -8.59 -14.71
N GLU A 180 -26.15 -7.83 -15.25
CA GLU A 180 -26.20 -6.38 -15.33
C GLU A 180 -26.40 -5.66 -13.98
N ALA A 181 -26.02 -6.31 -12.86
CA ALA A 181 -26.16 -5.72 -11.52
C ALA A 181 -25.40 -4.39 -11.36
N TRP A 182 -24.40 -4.13 -12.20
CA TRP A 182 -23.66 -2.88 -12.25
C TRP A 182 -24.53 -1.67 -12.65
N ARG A 183 -25.67 -1.88 -13.35
CA ARG A 183 -26.55 -0.78 -13.77
C ARG A 183 -27.12 0.02 -12.61
N ALA A 184 -27.35 -0.61 -11.46
CA ALA A 184 -27.79 0.06 -10.24
C ALA A 184 -26.79 1.10 -9.71
N TYR A 185 -25.55 1.05 -10.21
CA TYR A 185 -24.44 1.94 -9.83
C TYR A 185 -24.02 2.89 -10.97
N GLU A 186 -24.71 2.87 -12.11
CA GLU A 186 -24.52 3.87 -13.17
C GLU A 186 -24.82 5.29 -12.62
N GLY A 187 -23.95 6.25 -12.92
CA GLY A 187 -24.16 7.65 -12.54
C GLY A 187 -23.81 8.04 -11.10
N ASN A 188 -23.55 7.10 -10.18
CA ASN A 188 -23.11 7.43 -8.81
C ASN A 188 -21.67 8.04 -8.79
N ARG A 189 -21.46 9.12 -8.04
CA ARG A 189 -20.16 9.81 -7.81
C ARG A 189 -19.77 9.75 -6.32
N PRO A 190 -18.46 9.82 -5.93
CA PRO A 190 -17.23 9.51 -6.68
C PRO A 190 -16.21 8.66 -5.90
N THR A 191 -16.49 8.21 -4.67
CA THR A 191 -15.50 7.50 -3.84
C THR A 191 -15.67 6.00 -4.00
N VAL A 192 -14.95 5.46 -4.97
CA VAL A 192 -14.49 4.07 -4.90
C VAL A 192 -13.12 4.17 -4.25
N THR A 193 -13.04 3.94 -2.94
CA THR A 193 -11.77 3.79 -2.21
C THR A 193 -11.59 2.34 -1.83
#